data_AF-A0A350KP80-F1
#
_entry.id   AF-A0A350KP80-F1
#
_cell.length_a   1.000
_cell.length_b   1.000
_cell.length_c   1.000
_cell.angle_alpha   90.00
_cell.angle_beta   90.00
_cell.angle_gamma   90.00
#
_symmetry.space_group_name_H-M   'P 1'
#
loop_
_entity.id
_entity.type
_entity.pdbx_description
1 polymer ?
#
loop_
_entity_poly.entity_id
_entity_poly.type
_entity_poly.pdbx_seq_one_letter_code
_entity_poly.pdbx_strand_id
1 'polypeptide(L)'
;AVATEVDTWDRALKTTDGTPFVVLPLDQGFRIGNVTVVSESDILGDRLIRSVKRKKRGDQFISDVSALNEGDLVVHIDHGIGRYSGLATLQVGGAPHDCVCLVYADDDKLFVPVENIEVLSRYGSEQTGVMLDKLGGAAWQARKAKLKKRIRDMTDALIKVAAERYLKKADVLPVSVGVYDDFCARFPYTETEDQEKSINDVLSDLTKGRPMDRLVCGDVGFGKTEVALRAAFVAAMNGVQVAVVVPTTLLARQHYETFAKRLAGFPLRVVQLSRLTGAKQAAQIKKELADGTADIAVGTRALLAKTLTFKNLGLLIVDEEQHFGVAHKERLKQLRANVHVLTLTATPIPRTLQMALTGVRELSVIATPPVDRLAVRTFVLPFDPVVIREALMRERMRGGQTFYVCPRISDMDEVMKKLKVLVPEIKVVAAHGRMTPKELEDIMTAFADKKYDVLLSTTIIESGLDMPSVNTMIVHRADMFGLAQLYQLRGRV
;
A
#
# COMPACT_ATOMS: atom_id res chain seq x y z
N ALA A 1 14.59 -21.22 39.84
CA ALA A 1 15.54 -20.31 40.51
C ALA A 1 15.10 -18.89 40.19
N VAL A 2 15.05 -17.99 41.18
CA VAL A 2 14.70 -16.59 40.95
C VAL A 2 15.86 -15.94 40.18
N ALA A 3 15.55 -15.31 39.03
CA ALA A 3 16.53 -14.54 38.28
C ALA A 3 16.60 -13.13 38.87
N THR A 4 17.82 -12.63 39.08
CA THR A 4 18.05 -11.33 39.74
C THR A 4 18.76 -10.41 38.77
N GLU A 5 18.09 -9.34 38.34
CA GLU A 5 18.70 -8.34 37.46
C GLU A 5 19.77 -7.53 38.21
N VAL A 6 20.94 -7.34 37.59
CA VAL A 6 22.07 -6.60 38.16
C VAL A 6 22.71 -5.70 37.11
N ASP A 7 23.09 -4.49 37.54
CA ASP A 7 23.58 -3.45 36.62
C ASP A 7 25.04 -3.64 36.16
N THR A 8 25.83 -4.46 36.89
CA THR A 8 27.27 -4.60 36.62
C THR A 8 27.76 -6.03 36.76
N TRP A 9 28.80 -6.37 35.99
CA TRP A 9 29.47 -7.66 36.02
C TRP A 9 30.03 -8.00 37.42
N ASP A 10 30.61 -7.01 38.11
CA ASP A 10 31.14 -7.20 39.47
C ASP A 10 30.06 -7.54 40.50
N ARG A 11 28.83 -7.01 40.30
CA ARG A 11 27.68 -7.39 41.12
C ARG A 11 27.21 -8.80 40.78
N ALA A 12 27.16 -9.15 39.49
CA ALA A 12 26.80 -10.49 39.05
C ALA A 12 27.69 -11.58 39.67
N LEU A 13 29.01 -11.36 39.74
CA LEU A 13 29.96 -12.31 40.34
C LEU A 13 29.81 -12.47 41.86
N LYS A 14 29.23 -11.47 42.55
CA LYS A 14 29.04 -11.47 44.01
C LYS A 14 27.66 -11.97 44.42
N THR A 15 26.74 -12.15 43.47
CA THR A 15 25.41 -12.67 43.73
C THR A 15 25.50 -14.17 44.03
N THR A 16 25.22 -14.53 45.28
CA THR A 16 25.19 -15.93 45.74
C THR A 16 23.77 -16.53 45.72
N ASP A 17 22.75 -15.69 45.55
CA ASP A 17 21.34 -16.08 45.57
C ASP A 17 20.71 -15.92 44.17
N GLY A 18 20.41 -17.05 43.53
CA GLY A 18 19.79 -17.09 42.20
C GLY A 18 20.77 -16.99 41.02
N THR A 19 20.22 -16.86 39.81
CA THR A 19 21.00 -16.67 38.58
C THR A 19 20.97 -15.17 38.22
N PRO A 20 22.11 -14.46 38.29
CA PRO A 20 22.14 -13.04 37.97
C PRO A 20 21.97 -12.81 36.46
N PHE A 21 21.20 -11.78 36.09
CA PHE A 21 21.05 -11.32 34.71
C PHE A 21 21.68 -9.93 34.56
N VAL A 22 22.56 -9.75 33.56
CA VAL A 22 23.31 -8.51 33.33
C VAL A 22 23.38 -8.22 31.84
N VAL A 23 23.29 -6.93 31.47
CA VAL A 23 23.44 -6.49 30.07
C VAL A 23 24.92 -6.28 29.75
N LEU A 24 25.47 -7.11 28.87
CA LEU A 24 26.85 -7.00 28.38
C LEU A 24 26.89 -7.08 26.84
N PRO A 25 27.81 -6.38 26.17
CA PRO A 25 28.01 -6.50 24.72
C PRO A 25 28.77 -7.79 24.40
N LEU A 26 28.07 -8.92 24.41
CA LEU A 26 28.67 -10.25 24.37
C LEU A 26 28.01 -11.11 23.29
N ASP A 27 28.80 -11.55 22.30
CA ASP A 27 28.29 -12.24 21.11
C ASP A 27 28.11 -13.75 21.30
N GLN A 28 28.87 -14.38 22.20
CA GLN A 28 28.79 -15.81 22.55
C GLN A 28 29.17 -15.99 24.01
N GLY A 29 28.44 -16.82 24.75
CA GLY A 29 28.79 -17.10 26.13
C GLY A 29 30.10 -17.87 26.25
N PHE A 30 30.57 -17.95 27.49
CA PHE A 30 31.85 -18.59 27.79
C PHE A 30 31.84 -19.19 29.18
N ARG A 31 32.80 -20.08 29.41
CA ARG A 31 33.06 -20.66 30.72
C ARG A 31 34.49 -20.39 31.15
N ILE A 32 34.66 -19.74 32.29
CA ILE A 32 35.97 -19.52 32.92
C ILE A 32 35.89 -20.02 34.37
N GLY A 33 36.63 -21.09 34.66
CA GLY A 33 36.62 -21.74 35.97
C GLY A 33 35.20 -22.17 36.39
N ASN A 34 34.73 -21.59 37.50
CA ASN A 34 33.40 -21.86 38.06
C ASN A 34 32.31 -20.90 37.54
N VAL A 35 32.66 -19.95 36.66
CA VAL A 35 31.71 -19.00 36.08
C VAL A 35 31.30 -19.51 34.71
N THR A 36 30.00 -19.68 34.52
CA THR A 36 29.39 -19.97 33.21
C THR A 36 28.51 -18.79 32.82
N VAL A 37 28.84 -18.15 31.70
CA VAL A 37 28.04 -17.08 31.09
C VAL A 37 27.33 -17.68 29.90
N VAL A 38 26.02 -17.50 29.84
CA VAL A 38 25.19 -17.89 28.72
C VAL A 38 24.68 -16.60 28.07
N SER A 39 25.01 -16.38 26.80
CA SER A 39 24.49 -15.24 26.03
C SER A 39 23.11 -15.55 25.45
N GLU A 40 22.42 -14.52 24.95
CA GLU A 40 21.18 -14.68 24.19
C GLU A 40 21.39 -15.61 22.97
N SER A 41 22.52 -15.48 22.29
CA SER A 41 22.89 -16.28 21.10
C SER A 41 23.16 -17.75 21.41
N ASP A 42 23.61 -18.11 22.61
CA ASP A 42 23.76 -19.51 22.99
C ASP A 42 22.40 -20.22 23.15
N ILE A 43 21.34 -19.45 23.45
CA ILE A 43 19.98 -19.95 23.65
C ILE A 43 19.16 -19.85 22.36
N LEU A 44 19.29 -18.74 21.63
CA LEU A 44 18.44 -18.39 20.49
C LEU A 44 19.15 -18.52 19.12
N GLY A 45 20.45 -18.81 19.10
CA GLY A 45 21.27 -18.94 17.89
C GLY A 45 21.90 -17.62 17.41
N ASP A 46 22.67 -17.69 16.32
CA ASP A 46 23.40 -16.54 15.75
C ASP A 46 22.44 -15.41 15.35
N ARG A 47 22.51 -14.29 16.08
CA ARG A 47 21.83 -13.06 15.73
C ARG A 47 22.68 -12.32 14.70
N LEU A 48 22.15 -12.12 13.50
CA LEU A 48 22.69 -11.15 12.53
C LEU A 48 22.56 -9.75 13.13
N ILE A 49 23.58 -9.30 13.88
CA ILE A 49 23.65 -7.93 14.42
C ILE A 49 23.77 -6.97 13.24
N ARG A 50 22.64 -6.39 12.82
CA ARG A 50 22.65 -5.27 11.89
C ARG A 50 22.94 -3.99 12.67
N SER A 51 23.99 -3.30 12.25
CA SER A 51 24.31 -1.94 12.72
C SER A 51 23.08 -1.04 12.63
N VAL A 52 22.69 -0.41 13.74
CA VAL A 52 21.69 0.66 13.76
C VAL A 52 22.24 1.82 12.93
N LYS A 53 21.84 1.92 11.65
CA LYS A 53 22.17 3.09 10.83
C LYS A 53 21.39 4.27 11.39
N ARG A 54 22.13 5.33 11.77
CA ARG A 54 21.57 6.62 12.17
C ARG A 54 20.48 7.08 11.19
N LYS A 55 19.32 7.41 11.74
CA LYS A 55 18.20 8.11 11.10
C LYS A 55 18.68 9.15 10.09
N LYS A 56 18.33 8.97 8.82
CA LYS A 56 18.08 10.11 7.94
C LYS A 56 16.63 10.53 8.19
N ARG A 57 16.44 11.76 8.68
CA ARG A 57 15.12 12.38 8.83
C ARG A 57 14.39 12.30 7.48
N GLY A 58 13.20 11.70 7.49
CA GLY A 58 12.31 11.55 6.33
C GLY A 58 11.63 12.85 5.93
N ASP A 59 12.41 13.89 5.63
CA ASP A 59 11.92 15.18 5.12
C ASP A 59 12.01 15.29 3.58
N GLN A 60 12.40 14.22 2.88
CA GLN A 60 12.54 14.24 1.41
C GLN A 60 11.35 13.65 0.66
N PHE A 61 10.12 13.83 1.16
CA PHE A 61 8.93 13.45 0.39
C PHE A 61 8.45 14.55 -0.57
N ILE A 62 9.10 15.72 -0.55
CA ILE A 62 8.86 16.80 -1.52
C ILE A 62 10.20 17.42 -1.92
N SER A 63 10.99 16.68 -2.69
CA SER A 63 12.04 17.30 -3.49
C SER A 63 12.15 16.61 -4.86
N ASP A 64 11.01 16.46 -5.53
CA ASP A 64 11.01 16.41 -7.00
C ASP A 64 11.12 17.85 -7.52
N VAL A 65 12.24 18.47 -7.21
CA VAL A 65 12.70 19.69 -7.89
C VAL A 65 13.87 19.25 -8.75
N SER A 66 13.59 18.58 -9.87
CA SER A 66 14.62 18.20 -10.83
C SER A 66 14.11 18.28 -12.27
N ALA A 67 14.80 19.15 -13.02
CA ALA A 67 14.82 19.36 -14.47
C ALA A 67 13.48 19.72 -15.15
N LEU A 68 13.24 21.02 -15.32
CA LEU A 68 12.36 21.53 -16.37
C LEU A 68 13.06 21.38 -17.72
N ASN A 69 12.44 20.67 -18.66
CA ASN A 69 12.90 20.60 -20.05
C ASN A 69 12.09 21.58 -20.90
N GLU A 70 12.72 22.18 -21.91
CA GLU A 70 11.99 23.02 -22.86
C GLU A 70 10.77 22.29 -23.44
N GLY A 71 9.63 22.98 -23.44
CA GLY A 71 8.34 22.41 -23.80
C GLY A 71 7.52 21.85 -22.63
N ASP A 72 8.09 21.70 -21.43
CA ASP A 72 7.33 21.30 -20.24
C ASP A 72 6.27 22.36 -19.90
N LEU A 73 5.10 21.89 -19.46
CA LEU A 73 4.06 22.75 -18.93
C LEU A 73 4.38 23.13 -17.48
N VAL A 74 4.24 24.40 -17.17
CA VAL A 74 4.56 25.00 -15.87
C VAL A 74 3.38 25.84 -15.41
N VAL A 75 3.06 25.76 -14.12
CA VAL A 75 2.07 26.59 -13.46
C VAL A 75 2.79 27.74 -12.75
N HIS A 76 2.46 28.97 -13.13
CA HIS A 76 2.77 30.14 -12.34
C HIS A 76 1.59 30.45 -11.39
N ILE A 77 1.87 30.71 -10.11
CA ILE A 77 0.84 30.92 -9.07
C ILE A 77 -0.21 31.98 -9.42
N ASP A 78 0.19 33.04 -10.14
CA ASP A 78 -0.66 34.18 -10.51
C ASP A 78 -1.13 34.22 -11.96
N HIS A 79 -0.45 33.51 -12.87
CA HIS A 79 -0.67 33.64 -14.32
C HIS A 79 -1.20 32.36 -14.97
N GLY A 80 -1.16 31.23 -14.25
CA GLY A 80 -1.73 29.97 -14.73
C GLY A 80 -0.74 29.10 -15.47
N ILE A 81 -1.23 28.32 -16.43
CA ILE A 81 -0.47 27.29 -17.13
C ILE A 81 0.21 27.91 -18.36
N GLY A 82 1.54 27.95 -18.32
CA GLY A 82 2.41 28.31 -19.44
C GLY A 82 3.30 27.13 -19.86
N ARG A 83 4.08 27.33 -20.91
CA ARG A 83 5.08 26.39 -21.43
C ARG A 83 6.47 26.95 -21.19
N TYR A 84 7.36 26.15 -20.61
CA TYR A 84 8.75 26.54 -20.42
C TYR A 84 9.48 26.59 -21.77
N SER A 85 10.19 27.68 -22.03
CA SER A 85 10.89 27.97 -23.29
C SER A 85 12.40 28.25 -23.08
N GLY A 86 12.95 27.84 -21.93
CA GLY A 86 14.39 27.99 -21.63
C GLY A 86 14.70 29.14 -20.69
N LEU A 87 16.00 29.34 -20.44
CA LEU A 87 16.54 30.49 -19.70
C LEU A 87 16.89 31.61 -20.68
N ALA A 88 16.63 32.86 -20.29
CA ALA A 88 16.99 34.04 -21.04
C ALA A 88 17.64 35.07 -20.11
N THR A 89 18.79 35.60 -20.50
CA THR A 89 19.45 36.70 -19.79
C THR A 89 18.91 38.03 -20.31
N LEU A 90 18.28 38.81 -19.44
CA LEU A 90 17.73 40.13 -19.75
C LEU A 90 18.58 41.23 -19.10
N GLN A 91 18.75 42.36 -19.75
CA GLN A 91 19.34 43.54 -19.12
C GLN A 91 18.25 44.37 -18.44
N VAL A 92 18.24 44.38 -17.11
CA VAL A 92 17.30 45.16 -16.30
C VAL A 92 18.12 46.07 -15.38
N GLY A 93 17.86 47.39 -15.41
CA GLY A 93 18.56 48.34 -14.55
C GLY A 93 20.09 48.45 -14.80
N GLY A 94 20.59 48.00 -15.95
CA GLY A 94 22.01 48.05 -16.32
C GLY A 94 22.82 46.81 -15.89
N ALA A 95 22.19 45.80 -15.29
CA ALA A 95 22.82 44.52 -14.95
C ALA A 95 22.13 43.36 -15.69
N PRO A 96 22.87 42.30 -16.07
CA PRO A 96 22.28 41.08 -16.60
C PRO A 96 21.57 40.31 -15.49
N HIS A 97 20.31 39.93 -15.72
CA HIS A 97 19.50 39.08 -14.87
C HIS A 97 19.05 37.85 -15.66
N ASP A 98 19.23 36.67 -15.08
CA ASP A 98 18.76 35.43 -15.67
C ASP A 98 17.30 35.19 -15.29
N CYS A 99 16.47 34.96 -16.31
CA CYS A 99 15.05 34.72 -16.17
C CYS A 99 14.64 33.42 -16.85
N VAL A 100 13.72 32.70 -16.22
CA VAL A 100 12.96 31.61 -16.82
C VAL A 100 11.93 32.20 -17.79
N CYS A 101 11.99 31.80 -19.05
CA CYS A 101 11.05 32.21 -20.07
C CYS A 101 9.86 31.23 -20.15
N LEU A 102 8.65 31.74 -19.98
CA LEU A 102 7.40 31.01 -20.13
C LEU A 102 6.58 31.58 -21.29
N VAL A 103 6.03 30.71 -22.13
CA VAL A 103 5.13 31.05 -23.24
C VAL A 103 3.70 30.66 -22.88
N TYR A 104 2.76 31.58 -23.07
CA TYR A 104 1.34 31.44 -22.79
C TYR A 104 0.54 31.35 -24.10
N ALA A 105 -0.80 31.33 -24.02
CA ALA A 105 -1.64 31.44 -25.20
C ALA A 105 -1.35 32.74 -25.97
N ASP A 106 -1.62 32.74 -27.27
CA ASP A 106 -1.32 33.85 -28.20
C ASP A 106 0.18 34.22 -28.31
N ASP A 107 1.09 33.30 -27.93
CA ASP A 107 2.55 33.48 -27.93
C ASP A 107 3.08 34.56 -26.96
N ASP A 108 2.25 34.93 -25.98
CA ASP A 108 2.60 35.86 -24.90
C ASP A 108 3.73 35.30 -24.03
N LYS A 109 4.74 36.13 -23.72
CA LYS A 109 5.92 35.71 -22.93
C LYS A 109 5.95 36.34 -21.56
N LEU A 110 6.25 35.53 -20.56
CA LEU A 110 6.52 35.95 -19.18
C LEU A 110 7.94 35.54 -18.80
N PHE A 111 8.71 36.51 -18.32
CA PHE A 111 10.06 36.29 -17.80
C PHE A 111 10.02 36.31 -16.27
N VAL A 112 10.33 35.18 -15.66
CA VAL A 112 10.33 35.01 -14.20
C VAL A 112 11.79 34.96 -13.74
N PRO A 113 12.25 35.91 -12.90
CA PRO A 113 13.62 35.88 -12.38
C PRO A 113 13.91 34.56 -11.68
N VAL A 114 15.12 34.01 -11.84
CA VAL A 114 15.52 32.73 -11.23
C VAL A 114 15.41 32.77 -9.71
N GLU A 115 15.55 33.95 -9.10
CA GLU A 115 15.39 34.16 -7.66
C GLU A 115 13.96 33.86 -7.18
N ASN A 116 12.96 34.00 -8.06
CA ASN A 116 11.54 33.76 -7.76
C ASN A 116 11.05 32.41 -8.30
N ILE A 117 11.93 31.45 -8.58
CA ILE A 117 11.55 30.16 -9.17
C ILE A 117 10.51 29.37 -8.34
N GLU A 118 10.40 29.65 -7.05
CA GLU A 118 9.42 29.10 -6.11
C GLU A 118 7.94 29.37 -6.48
N VAL A 119 7.67 30.40 -7.29
CA VAL A 119 6.31 30.68 -7.79
C VAL A 119 5.88 29.74 -8.92
N LEU A 120 6.82 28.94 -9.42
CA LEU A 120 6.63 27.99 -10.49
C LEU A 120 6.48 26.57 -9.94
N SER A 121 5.58 25.81 -10.54
CA SER A 121 5.42 24.39 -10.26
C SER A 121 5.20 23.64 -11.57
N ARG A 122 5.88 22.51 -11.75
CA ARG A 122 5.67 21.69 -12.96
C ARG A 122 4.23 21.19 -13.02
N TYR A 123 3.61 21.30 -14.19
CA TYR A 123 2.29 20.73 -14.44
C TYR A 123 2.42 19.21 -14.66
N GLY A 124 1.50 18.42 -14.09
CA GLY A 124 1.61 16.96 -13.95
C GLY A 124 1.78 16.15 -15.25
N SER A 125 1.94 14.83 -15.10
CA SER A 125 2.42 13.87 -16.12
C SER A 125 1.53 13.62 -17.36
N GLU A 126 0.39 14.32 -17.52
CA GLU A 126 -0.45 14.22 -18.72
C GLU A 126 -0.23 15.46 -19.62
N GLN A 127 0.68 15.33 -20.58
CA GLN A 127 1.12 16.44 -21.46
C GLN A 127 0.18 16.69 -22.66
N THR A 128 -0.79 15.81 -22.93
CA THR A 128 -1.62 15.88 -24.14
C THR A 128 -2.93 16.63 -23.92
N GLY A 129 -3.11 17.76 -24.62
CA GLY A 129 -4.41 18.46 -24.75
C GLY A 129 -4.69 19.58 -23.76
N VAL A 130 -3.68 20.02 -22.99
CA VAL A 130 -3.84 21.12 -22.03
C VAL A 130 -3.76 22.47 -22.75
N MET A 131 -4.79 23.31 -22.60
CA MET A 131 -4.79 24.68 -23.11
C MET A 131 -3.95 25.60 -22.21
N LEU A 132 -3.09 26.42 -22.83
CA LEU A 132 -2.34 27.46 -22.14
C LEU A 132 -3.28 28.58 -21.69
N ASP A 133 -2.99 29.17 -20.53
CA ASP A 133 -3.70 30.36 -20.06
C ASP A 133 -3.27 31.61 -20.85
N LYS A 134 -4.08 32.68 -20.79
CA LYS A 134 -3.72 34.00 -21.34
C LYS A 134 -3.16 34.88 -20.22
N LEU A 135 -2.07 35.61 -20.50
CA LEU A 135 -1.53 36.58 -19.54
C LEU A 135 -2.54 37.71 -19.29
N GLY A 136 -2.67 38.12 -18.03
CA GLY A 136 -3.64 39.15 -17.61
C GLY A 136 -5.12 38.73 -17.68
N GLY A 137 -5.43 37.50 -18.10
CA GLY A 137 -6.80 37.00 -18.20
C GLY A 137 -7.43 36.71 -16.83
N ALA A 138 -8.71 37.08 -16.65
CA ALA A 138 -9.47 36.79 -15.43
C ALA A 138 -9.80 35.29 -15.24
N ALA A 139 -9.62 34.47 -16.29
CA ALA A 139 -9.98 33.06 -16.29
C ALA A 139 -9.20 32.25 -15.24
N TRP A 140 -7.89 32.47 -15.11
CA TRP A 140 -7.06 31.80 -14.10
C TRP A 140 -7.52 32.14 -12.67
N GLN A 141 -7.71 33.44 -12.40
CA GLN A 141 -8.15 33.89 -11.08
C GLN A 141 -9.55 33.37 -10.74
N ALA A 142 -10.47 33.34 -11.72
CA ALA A 142 -11.79 32.72 -11.54
C ALA A 142 -11.71 31.21 -11.27
N ARG A 143 -10.83 30.47 -11.98
CA ARG A 143 -10.58 29.04 -11.72
C ARG A 143 -9.99 28.82 -10.32
N LYS A 144 -9.01 29.63 -9.91
CA LYS A 144 -8.38 29.62 -8.58
C LYS A 144 -9.42 29.91 -7.48
N ALA A 145 -10.26 30.92 -7.65
CA ALA A 145 -11.31 31.27 -6.70
C ALA A 145 -12.38 30.18 -6.57
N LYS A 146 -12.84 29.61 -7.69
CA LYS A 146 -13.80 28.49 -7.70
C LYS A 146 -13.22 27.25 -7.01
N LEU A 147 -11.96 26.94 -7.26
CA LEU A 147 -11.26 25.83 -6.60
C LEU A 147 -11.09 26.09 -5.11
N LYS A 148 -10.69 27.31 -4.70
CA LYS A 148 -10.56 27.71 -3.29
C LYS A 148 -11.89 27.58 -2.54
N LYS A 149 -13.00 28.01 -3.15
CA LYS A 149 -14.35 27.82 -2.59
C LYS A 149 -14.67 26.33 -2.42
N ARG A 150 -14.44 25.52 -3.46
CA ARG A 150 -14.69 24.07 -3.41
C ARG A 150 -13.85 23.37 -2.33
N ILE A 151 -12.58 23.76 -2.17
CA ILE A 151 -11.71 23.26 -1.11
C ILE A 151 -12.29 23.63 0.26
N ARG A 152 -12.71 24.90 0.45
CA ARG A 152 -13.32 25.34 1.71
C ARG A 152 -14.61 24.57 2.03
N ASP A 153 -15.54 24.47 1.09
CA ASP A 153 -16.80 23.73 1.27
C ASP A 153 -16.54 22.25 1.64
N MET A 154 -15.52 21.64 1.01
CA MET A 154 -15.08 20.29 1.35
C MET A 154 -14.46 20.22 2.75
N THR A 155 -13.58 21.16 3.10
CA THR A 155 -12.93 21.23 4.42
C THR A 155 -13.98 21.39 5.52
N ASP A 156 -14.98 22.24 5.34
CA ASP A 156 -16.06 22.45 6.31
C ASP A 156 -16.85 21.16 6.56
N ALA A 157 -17.18 20.42 5.49
CA ALA A 157 -17.83 19.12 5.60
C ALA A 157 -16.95 18.08 6.34
N LEU A 158 -15.64 18.09 6.09
CA LEU A 158 -14.68 17.18 6.73
C LEU A 158 -14.46 17.49 8.20
N ILE A 159 -14.33 18.78 8.56
CA ILE A 159 -14.23 19.23 9.95
C ILE A 159 -15.49 18.83 10.72
N LYS A 160 -16.67 18.99 10.11
CA LYS A 160 -17.93 18.59 10.74
C LYS A 160 -17.95 17.09 11.07
N VAL A 161 -17.56 16.24 10.12
CA VAL A 161 -17.46 14.78 10.34
C VAL A 161 -16.43 14.43 11.41
N ALA A 162 -15.27 15.11 11.42
CA ALA A 162 -14.22 14.91 12.42
C ALA A 162 -14.69 15.30 13.83
N ALA A 163 -15.37 16.44 13.96
CA ALA A 163 -15.92 16.92 15.22
C ALA A 163 -17.01 15.99 15.75
N GLU A 164 -17.93 15.55 14.88
CA GLU A 164 -18.95 14.54 15.23
C GLU A 164 -18.32 13.23 15.73
N ARG A 165 -17.17 12.81 15.17
CA ARG A 165 -16.43 11.64 15.65
C ARG A 165 -15.69 11.89 16.96
N TYR A 166 -15.11 13.07 17.15
CA TYR A 166 -14.35 13.39 18.36
C TYR A 166 -15.25 13.38 19.61
N LEU A 167 -16.53 13.75 19.45
CA LEU A 167 -17.52 13.73 20.52
C LEU A 167 -18.07 12.32 20.81
N LYS A 168 -17.83 11.35 19.92
CA LYS A 168 -18.31 9.97 20.10
C LYS A 168 -17.32 9.14 20.89
N LYS A 169 -17.88 8.26 21.72
CA LYS A 169 -17.14 7.21 22.41
C LYS A 169 -17.17 5.93 21.56
N ALA A 170 -16.06 5.21 21.56
CA ALA A 170 -15.96 3.86 21.03
C ALA A 170 -15.45 2.93 22.14
N ASP A 171 -15.70 1.64 21.97
CA ASP A 171 -15.17 0.63 22.88
C ASP A 171 -13.65 0.67 22.88
N VAL A 172 -13.06 0.63 24.07
CA VAL A 172 -11.61 0.53 24.24
C VAL A 172 -11.22 -0.92 24.01
N LEU A 173 -10.32 -1.16 23.07
CA LEU A 173 -9.82 -2.50 22.74
C LEU A 173 -8.37 -2.63 23.24
N PRO A 174 -8.16 -3.02 24.52
CA PRO A 174 -6.82 -3.17 25.08
C PRO A 174 -6.05 -4.30 24.41
N VAL A 175 -4.73 -4.14 24.32
CA VAL A 175 -3.83 -5.20 23.86
C VAL A 175 -3.59 -6.17 25.01
N SER A 176 -3.97 -7.44 24.83
CA SER A 176 -3.69 -8.49 25.82
C SER A 176 -2.22 -8.91 25.70
N VAL A 177 -1.40 -8.43 26.63
CA VAL A 177 0.02 -8.79 26.76
C VAL A 177 0.17 -10.30 26.95
N GLY A 178 1.21 -10.91 26.36
CA GLY A 178 1.39 -12.35 26.29
C GLY A 178 0.70 -12.98 25.08
N VAL A 179 -0.63 -12.95 25.02
CA VAL A 179 -1.37 -13.54 23.89
C VAL A 179 -1.09 -12.82 22.57
N TYR A 180 -0.93 -11.50 22.63
CA TYR A 180 -0.48 -10.70 21.49
C TYR A 180 0.98 -11.02 21.10
N ASP A 181 1.84 -11.24 22.09
CA ASP A 181 3.26 -11.55 21.84
C ASP A 181 3.40 -12.93 21.18
N ASP A 182 2.61 -13.92 21.61
CA ASP A 182 2.52 -15.25 20.98
C ASP A 182 2.06 -15.16 19.52
N PHE A 183 1.13 -14.25 19.21
CA PHE A 183 0.70 -14.00 17.83
C PHE A 183 1.81 -13.36 16.99
N CYS A 184 2.50 -12.37 17.56
CA CYS A 184 3.63 -11.69 16.92
C CYS A 184 4.80 -12.64 16.66
N ALA A 185 5.13 -13.52 17.61
CA ALA A 185 6.22 -14.50 17.49
C ALA A 185 6.03 -15.50 16.33
N ARG A 186 4.78 -15.71 15.87
CA ARG A 186 4.48 -16.55 14.70
C ARG A 186 4.73 -15.85 13.37
N PHE A 187 5.06 -14.55 13.37
CA PHE A 187 5.35 -13.80 12.16
C PHE A 187 6.75 -14.19 11.66
N PRO A 188 6.88 -14.75 10.44
CA PRO A 188 8.14 -15.31 9.98
C PRO A 188 9.15 -14.26 9.49
N TYR A 189 8.79 -12.98 9.50
CA TYR A 189 9.63 -11.89 9.01
C TYR A 189 9.90 -10.89 10.13
N THR A 190 10.99 -10.15 10.03
CA THR A 190 11.26 -9.01 10.91
C THR A 190 10.61 -7.76 10.35
N GLU A 191 9.92 -7.03 11.22
CA GLU A 191 9.28 -5.77 10.89
C GLU A 191 10.32 -4.68 10.62
N THR A 192 9.98 -3.78 9.71
CA THR A 192 10.72 -2.52 9.51
C THR A 192 10.30 -1.48 10.55
N GLU A 193 11.14 -0.47 10.80
CA GLU A 193 10.81 0.64 11.72
C GLU A 193 9.47 1.33 11.35
N ASP A 194 9.20 1.52 10.04
CA ASP A 194 7.95 2.13 9.59
C ASP A 194 6.73 1.23 9.84
N GLN A 195 6.89 -0.09 9.69
CA GLN A 195 5.84 -1.06 9.99
C GLN A 195 5.55 -1.08 11.49
N GLU A 196 6.58 -1.18 12.32
CA GLU A 196 6.45 -1.20 13.78
C GLU A 196 5.76 0.08 14.28
N LYS A 197 6.18 1.24 13.78
CA LYS A 197 5.53 2.51 14.08
C LYS A 197 4.05 2.49 13.65
N SER A 198 3.75 2.03 12.45
CA SER A 198 2.36 1.96 11.94
C SER A 198 1.49 1.01 12.77
N ILE A 199 2.06 -0.10 13.25
CA ILE A 199 1.39 -1.05 14.14
C ILE A 199 1.09 -0.37 15.48
N ASN A 200 2.09 0.25 16.10
CA ASN A 200 1.94 0.92 17.39
C ASN A 200 0.93 2.07 17.34
N ASP A 201 0.95 2.85 16.26
CA ASP A 201 -0.02 3.91 15.99
C ASP A 201 -1.46 3.37 15.96
N VAL A 202 -1.69 2.28 15.22
CA VAL A 202 -3.01 1.62 15.12
C VAL A 202 -3.44 1.06 16.47
N LEU A 203 -2.58 0.34 17.18
CA LEU A 203 -2.90 -0.24 18.48
C LEU A 203 -3.18 0.84 19.53
N SER A 204 -2.42 1.95 19.51
CA SER A 204 -2.70 3.10 20.36
C SER A 204 -4.09 3.67 20.07
N ASP A 205 -4.47 3.82 18.80
CA ASP A 205 -5.80 4.33 18.45
C ASP A 205 -6.94 3.44 18.93
N LEU A 206 -6.76 2.12 18.92
CA LEU A 206 -7.75 1.16 19.44
C LEU A 206 -7.96 1.30 20.96
N THR A 207 -7.01 1.89 21.69
CA THR A 207 -7.09 2.07 23.15
C THR A 207 -7.56 3.45 23.60
N LYS A 208 -7.70 4.43 22.69
CA LYS A 208 -8.04 5.84 23.03
C LYS A 208 -9.50 6.08 23.43
N GLY A 209 -10.39 5.09 23.31
CA GLY A 209 -11.82 5.22 23.64
C GLY A 209 -12.62 6.12 22.70
N ARG A 210 -12.05 6.46 21.54
CA ARG A 210 -12.68 7.22 20.46
C ARG A 210 -12.61 6.43 19.14
N PRO A 211 -13.58 6.55 18.22
CA PRO A 211 -13.55 5.83 16.96
C PRO A 211 -12.30 6.17 16.12
N MET A 212 -11.40 5.20 15.92
CA MET A 212 -10.23 5.34 15.05
C MET A 212 -10.65 5.58 13.59
N ASP A 213 -10.00 6.51 12.89
CA ASP A 213 -10.04 6.62 11.42
C ASP A 213 -8.63 6.86 10.89
N ARG A 214 -7.92 5.75 10.62
CA ARG A 214 -6.52 5.76 10.20
C ARG A 214 -6.37 5.28 8.77
N LEU A 215 -5.50 5.96 8.03
CA LEU A 215 -5.01 5.55 6.72
C LEU A 215 -3.57 5.03 6.83
N VAL A 216 -3.33 3.81 6.36
CA VAL A 216 -2.00 3.24 6.22
C VAL A 216 -1.65 3.22 4.73
N CYS A 217 -0.62 3.98 4.36
CA CYS A 217 -0.10 4.07 3.01
C CYS A 217 1.23 3.32 2.94
N GLY A 218 1.45 2.52 1.90
CA GLY A 218 2.75 1.91 1.63
C GLY A 218 2.69 1.10 0.37
N ASP A 219 3.81 0.84 -0.30
CA ASP A 219 3.80 0.13 -1.59
C ASP A 219 3.30 -1.32 -1.45
N VAL A 220 2.99 -1.97 -2.57
CA VAL A 220 2.65 -3.39 -2.63
C VAL A 220 3.81 -4.20 -2.01
N GLY A 221 3.48 -5.17 -1.16
CA GLY A 221 4.48 -5.99 -0.46
C GLY A 221 5.14 -5.33 0.75
N PHE A 222 4.83 -4.07 1.10
CA PHE A 222 5.43 -3.40 2.27
C PHE A 222 4.76 -3.79 3.60
N GLY A 223 4.04 -4.91 3.66
CA GLY A 223 3.48 -5.45 4.91
C GLY A 223 2.25 -4.73 5.48
N LYS A 224 1.51 -3.97 4.66
CA LYS A 224 0.21 -3.37 5.07
C LYS A 224 -0.76 -4.40 5.66
N THR A 225 -0.79 -5.60 5.09
CA THR A 225 -1.63 -6.71 5.55
C THR A 225 -1.28 -7.13 6.98
N GLU A 226 -0.01 -7.09 7.38
CA GLU A 226 0.39 -7.44 8.75
C GLU A 226 -0.11 -6.41 9.77
N VAL A 227 -0.12 -5.12 9.42
CA VAL A 227 -0.72 -4.06 10.24
C VAL A 227 -2.21 -4.33 10.48
N ALA A 228 -2.93 -4.69 9.41
CA ALA A 228 -4.35 -5.04 9.48
C ALA A 228 -4.63 -6.32 10.25
N LEU A 229 -3.79 -7.35 10.10
CA LEU A 229 -3.88 -8.60 10.85
C LEU A 229 -3.74 -8.38 12.34
N ARG A 230 -2.75 -7.59 12.78
CA ARG A 230 -2.55 -7.24 14.19
C ARG A 230 -3.73 -6.48 14.77
N ALA A 231 -4.25 -5.50 14.04
CA ALA A 231 -5.45 -4.76 14.44
C ALA A 231 -6.67 -5.67 14.56
N ALA A 232 -6.88 -6.56 13.58
CA ALA A 232 -7.98 -7.51 13.57
C ALA A 232 -7.87 -8.54 14.70
N PHE A 233 -6.67 -9.03 14.98
CA PHE A 233 -6.40 -9.95 16.08
C PHE A 233 -6.78 -9.31 17.42
N VAL A 234 -6.27 -8.10 17.70
CA VAL A 234 -6.58 -7.38 18.95
C VAL A 234 -8.07 -7.11 19.08
N ALA A 235 -8.73 -6.66 18.01
CA ALA A 235 -10.17 -6.43 18.03
C ALA A 235 -10.96 -7.72 18.29
N ALA A 236 -10.68 -8.78 17.54
CA ALA A 236 -11.39 -10.05 17.66
C ALA A 236 -11.18 -10.72 19.03
N MET A 237 -9.97 -10.67 19.59
CA MET A 237 -9.68 -11.20 20.92
C MET A 237 -10.36 -10.42 22.06
N ASN A 238 -10.79 -9.18 21.80
CA ASN A 238 -11.64 -8.40 22.71
C ASN A 238 -13.14 -8.65 22.52
N GLY A 239 -13.52 -9.64 21.70
CA GLY A 239 -14.92 -10.04 21.51
C GLY A 239 -15.74 -9.11 20.62
N VAL A 240 -15.09 -8.21 19.85
CA VAL A 240 -15.75 -7.43 18.82
C VAL A 240 -15.51 -8.05 17.44
N GLN A 241 -16.51 -7.97 16.57
CA GLN A 241 -16.41 -8.48 15.21
C GLN A 241 -15.61 -7.54 14.32
N VAL A 242 -14.88 -8.12 13.36
CA VAL A 242 -14.06 -7.41 12.39
C VAL A 242 -14.59 -7.66 10.98
N ALA A 243 -14.75 -6.61 10.18
CA ALA A 243 -15.07 -6.71 8.77
C ALA A 243 -13.88 -6.25 7.92
N VAL A 244 -13.34 -7.13 7.07
CA VAL A 244 -12.29 -6.83 6.10
C VAL A 244 -12.93 -6.75 4.72
N VAL A 245 -13.07 -5.53 4.20
CA VAL A 245 -13.79 -5.24 2.96
C VAL A 245 -12.81 -4.91 1.85
N VAL A 246 -12.84 -5.70 0.78
CA VAL A 246 -11.91 -5.61 -0.35
C VAL A 246 -12.67 -5.54 -1.69
N PRO A 247 -12.09 -4.97 -2.76
CA PRO A 247 -12.85 -4.66 -3.97
C PRO A 247 -13.16 -5.89 -4.84
N THR A 248 -12.26 -6.87 -4.85
CA THR A 248 -12.34 -8.06 -5.70
C THR A 248 -12.46 -9.33 -4.88
N THR A 249 -13.08 -10.34 -5.46
CA THR A 249 -13.27 -11.65 -4.86
C THR A 249 -11.95 -12.41 -4.70
N LEU A 250 -10.98 -12.19 -5.60
CA LEU A 250 -9.63 -12.73 -5.47
C LEU A 250 -8.86 -12.12 -4.30
N LEU A 251 -8.89 -10.80 -4.12
CA LEU A 251 -8.36 -10.18 -2.89
C LEU A 251 -9.06 -10.72 -1.65
N ALA A 252 -10.37 -10.96 -1.71
CA ALA A 252 -11.11 -11.52 -0.57
C ALA A 252 -10.64 -12.93 -0.23
N ARG A 253 -10.32 -13.74 -1.23
CA ARG A 253 -9.74 -15.07 -1.04
C ARG A 253 -8.32 -14.99 -0.47
N GLN A 254 -7.46 -14.15 -1.03
CA GLN A 254 -6.07 -13.98 -0.57
C GLN A 254 -6.02 -13.51 0.89
N HIS A 255 -6.80 -12.50 1.24
CA HIS A 255 -6.92 -12.04 2.63
C HIS A 255 -7.51 -13.13 3.51
N TYR A 256 -8.56 -13.85 3.08
CA TYR A 256 -9.14 -14.93 3.87
C TYR A 256 -8.11 -16.04 4.16
N GLU A 257 -7.37 -16.51 3.16
CA GLU A 257 -6.34 -17.54 3.32
C GLU A 257 -5.22 -17.07 4.28
N THR A 258 -4.78 -15.82 4.13
CA THR A 258 -3.75 -15.23 4.98
C THR A 258 -4.22 -15.12 6.44
N PHE A 259 -5.45 -14.61 6.65
CA PHE A 259 -6.05 -14.48 7.98
C PHE A 259 -6.29 -15.85 8.61
N ALA A 260 -6.89 -16.80 7.89
CA ALA A 260 -7.13 -18.14 8.39
C ALA A 260 -5.82 -18.85 8.78
N LYS A 261 -4.75 -18.68 7.99
CA LYS A 261 -3.43 -19.25 8.29
C LYS A 261 -2.76 -18.59 9.48
N ARG A 262 -2.70 -17.25 9.54
CA ARG A 262 -2.04 -16.50 10.64
C ARG A 262 -2.77 -16.67 11.97
N LEU A 263 -4.09 -16.80 11.94
CA LEU A 263 -4.95 -16.95 13.12
C LEU A 263 -5.19 -18.42 13.51
N ALA A 264 -4.59 -19.38 12.80
CA ALA A 264 -4.71 -20.79 13.12
C ALA A 264 -4.18 -21.07 14.54
N GLY A 265 -4.95 -21.83 15.34
CA GLY A 265 -4.62 -22.15 16.72
C GLY A 265 -5.05 -21.09 17.75
N PHE A 266 -5.67 -20.00 17.32
CA PHE A 266 -6.40 -19.08 18.22
C PHE A 266 -7.90 -19.38 18.19
N PRO A 267 -8.67 -19.06 19.24
CA PRO A 267 -10.09 -19.33 19.32
C PRO A 267 -10.92 -18.32 18.51
N LEU A 268 -10.52 -18.06 17.25
CA LEU A 268 -11.13 -17.06 16.37
C LEU A 268 -11.69 -17.72 15.12
N ARG A 269 -12.96 -17.44 14.82
CA ARG A 269 -13.66 -17.91 13.63
C ARG A 269 -13.55 -16.89 12.50
N VAL A 270 -12.76 -17.21 11.48
CA VAL A 270 -12.63 -16.44 10.25
C VAL A 270 -13.55 -17.00 9.16
N VAL A 271 -14.36 -16.14 8.54
CA VAL A 271 -15.29 -16.51 7.47
C VAL A 271 -15.07 -15.67 6.20
N GLN A 272 -15.34 -16.25 5.03
CA GLN A 272 -15.24 -15.56 3.75
C GLN A 272 -16.62 -15.35 3.11
N LEU A 273 -16.97 -14.10 2.79
CA LEU A 273 -18.20 -13.78 2.06
C LEU A 273 -17.91 -13.05 0.74
N SER A 274 -18.08 -13.78 -0.36
CA SER A 274 -17.87 -13.29 -1.71
C SER A 274 -19.03 -13.72 -2.63
N ARG A 275 -18.98 -13.36 -3.92
CA ARG A 275 -19.98 -13.85 -4.88
C ARG A 275 -19.84 -15.35 -5.19
N LEU A 276 -18.67 -15.93 -4.91
CA LEU A 276 -18.41 -17.36 -5.10
C LEU A 276 -18.85 -18.21 -3.91
N THR A 277 -19.10 -17.60 -2.76
CA THR A 277 -19.62 -18.33 -1.59
C THR A 277 -20.99 -18.92 -1.95
N GLY A 278 -21.10 -20.26 -1.93
CA GLY A 278 -22.34 -20.96 -2.28
C GLY A 278 -23.51 -20.53 -1.42
N ALA A 279 -24.73 -20.51 -1.97
CA ALA A 279 -25.90 -19.90 -1.32
C ALA A 279 -26.16 -20.43 0.11
N LYS A 280 -26.01 -21.75 0.32
CA LYS A 280 -26.15 -22.39 1.64
C LYS A 280 -25.10 -21.89 2.64
N GLN A 281 -23.85 -21.80 2.22
CA GLN A 281 -22.74 -21.31 3.05
C GLN A 281 -22.88 -19.81 3.33
N ALA A 282 -23.29 -19.02 2.33
CA ALA A 282 -23.54 -17.59 2.51
C ALA A 282 -24.69 -17.32 3.50
N ALA A 283 -25.75 -18.12 3.47
CA ALA A 283 -26.85 -18.03 4.44
C ALA A 283 -26.37 -18.38 5.86
N GLN A 284 -25.55 -19.42 6.00
CA GLN A 284 -24.94 -19.80 7.27
C GLN A 284 -24.02 -18.70 7.81
N ILE A 285 -23.12 -18.16 7.00
CA ILE A 285 -22.20 -17.06 7.40
C ILE A 285 -23.00 -15.83 7.84
N LYS A 286 -24.08 -15.47 7.14
CA LYS A 286 -24.94 -14.35 7.56
C LYS A 286 -25.55 -14.58 8.94
N LYS A 287 -25.94 -15.82 9.26
CA LYS A 287 -26.45 -16.19 10.58
C LYS A 287 -25.34 -16.07 11.64
N GLU A 288 -24.16 -16.58 11.34
CA GLU A 288 -22.99 -16.54 12.23
C GLU A 288 -22.52 -15.11 12.54
N LEU A 289 -22.66 -14.19 11.57
CA LEU A 289 -22.35 -12.78 11.80
C LEU A 289 -23.42 -12.10 12.65
N ALA A 290 -24.69 -12.48 12.49
CA ALA A 290 -25.80 -11.92 13.25
C ALA A 290 -25.88 -12.44 14.69
N ASP A 291 -25.48 -13.69 14.95
CA ASP A 291 -25.42 -14.27 16.31
C ASP A 291 -24.07 -14.05 17.01
N GLY A 292 -23.05 -13.62 16.27
CA GLY A 292 -21.71 -13.28 16.75
C GLY A 292 -20.79 -14.47 16.92
N THR A 293 -21.11 -15.63 16.35
CA THR A 293 -20.22 -16.79 16.34
C THR A 293 -19.05 -16.64 15.37
N ALA A 294 -19.18 -15.79 14.34
CA ALA A 294 -18.07 -15.41 13.46
C ALA A 294 -17.42 -14.10 13.92
N ASP A 295 -16.12 -14.17 14.24
CA ASP A 295 -15.35 -13.02 14.76
C ASP A 295 -14.82 -12.14 13.64
N ILE A 296 -14.33 -12.73 12.54
CA ILE A 296 -13.72 -11.98 11.44
C ILE A 296 -14.36 -12.39 10.11
N ALA A 297 -14.93 -11.41 9.40
CA ALA A 297 -15.47 -11.59 8.07
C ALA A 297 -14.59 -10.92 7.01
N VAL A 298 -14.03 -11.71 6.10
CA VAL A 298 -13.30 -11.21 4.92
C VAL A 298 -14.20 -11.30 3.70
N GLY A 299 -14.34 -10.22 2.95
CA GLY A 299 -15.30 -10.25 1.85
C GLY A 299 -15.33 -9.03 0.97
N THR A 300 -16.12 -9.14 -0.10
CA THR A 300 -16.29 -8.06 -1.06
C THR A 300 -17.40 -7.09 -0.62
N ARG A 301 -17.95 -6.33 -1.57
CA ARG A 301 -19.21 -5.59 -1.40
C ARG A 301 -20.37 -6.41 -0.80
N ALA A 302 -20.28 -7.74 -0.81
CA ALA A 302 -21.25 -8.61 -0.14
C ALA A 302 -21.37 -8.33 1.37
N LEU A 303 -20.27 -7.92 2.03
CA LEU A 303 -20.28 -7.49 3.44
C LEU A 303 -21.00 -6.15 3.67
N LEU A 304 -21.19 -5.36 2.61
CA LEU A 304 -21.86 -4.06 2.66
C LEU A 304 -23.36 -4.16 2.34
N ALA A 305 -23.87 -5.36 2.04
CA ALA A 305 -25.27 -5.56 1.71
C ALA A 305 -26.18 -5.14 2.88
N LYS A 306 -27.30 -4.46 2.59
CA LYS A 306 -28.26 -4.02 3.62
C LYS A 306 -28.86 -5.19 4.42
N THR A 307 -28.91 -6.38 3.82
CA THR A 307 -29.44 -7.60 4.44
C THR A 307 -28.48 -8.24 5.45
N LEU A 308 -27.25 -7.74 5.57
CA LEU A 308 -26.23 -8.31 6.44
C LEU A 308 -26.12 -7.45 7.70
N THR A 309 -26.21 -8.13 8.85
CA THR A 309 -26.17 -7.52 10.17
C THR A 309 -25.05 -8.18 10.97
N PHE A 310 -24.24 -7.36 11.62
CA PHE A 310 -23.26 -7.81 12.60
C PHE A 310 -23.87 -7.65 14.00
N LYS A 311 -23.62 -8.59 14.90
CA LYS A 311 -24.01 -8.47 16.31
C LYS A 311 -23.26 -7.35 17.01
N ASN A 312 -21.94 -7.27 16.80
CA ASN A 312 -21.07 -6.32 17.48
C ASN A 312 -19.85 -5.94 16.61
N LEU A 313 -20.06 -5.22 15.50
CA LEU A 313 -18.96 -4.77 14.64
C LEU A 313 -18.15 -3.66 15.34
N GLY A 314 -16.90 -3.95 15.71
CA GLY A 314 -15.99 -2.99 16.36
C GLY A 314 -14.92 -2.42 15.44
N LEU A 315 -14.48 -3.17 14.42
CA LEU A 315 -13.43 -2.76 13.50
C LEU A 315 -13.80 -3.03 12.04
N LEU A 316 -13.64 -2.01 11.20
CA LEU A 316 -13.80 -2.06 9.75
C LEU A 316 -12.45 -1.79 9.08
N ILE A 317 -11.94 -2.80 8.39
CA ILE A 317 -10.72 -2.70 7.57
C ILE A 317 -11.15 -2.59 6.10
N VAL A 318 -10.66 -1.58 5.40
CA VAL A 318 -10.94 -1.35 3.98
C VAL A 318 -9.63 -1.34 3.21
N ASP A 319 -9.47 -2.28 2.28
CA ASP A 319 -8.29 -2.33 1.40
C ASP A 319 -8.65 -1.79 0.00
N GLU A 320 -7.73 -1.03 -0.60
CA GLU A 320 -7.85 -0.44 -1.93
C GLU A 320 -9.19 0.31 -2.16
N GLU A 321 -9.52 1.26 -1.26
CA GLU A 321 -10.78 2.04 -1.24
C GLU A 321 -11.10 2.72 -2.59
N GLN A 322 -10.09 3.06 -3.40
CA GLN A 322 -10.26 3.72 -4.70
C GLN A 322 -11.11 2.90 -5.68
N HIS A 323 -11.06 1.57 -5.62
CA HIS A 323 -11.78 0.71 -6.55
C HIS A 323 -13.27 0.53 -6.20
N PHE A 324 -13.75 1.11 -5.10
CA PHE A 324 -15.17 1.06 -4.73
C PHE A 324 -15.99 2.15 -5.44
N GLY A 325 -17.14 1.76 -5.98
CA GLY A 325 -18.13 2.67 -6.55
C GLY A 325 -18.83 3.55 -5.50
N VAL A 326 -19.50 4.60 -5.97
CA VAL A 326 -20.12 5.65 -5.13
C VAL A 326 -21.09 5.08 -4.08
N ALA A 327 -21.99 4.17 -4.48
CA ALA A 327 -22.97 3.57 -3.57
C ALA A 327 -22.32 2.76 -2.42
N HIS A 328 -21.21 2.07 -2.69
CA HIS A 328 -20.48 1.35 -1.64
C HIS A 328 -19.78 2.31 -0.68
N LYS A 329 -19.22 3.41 -1.20
CA LYS A 329 -18.59 4.46 -0.39
C LYS A 329 -19.59 5.13 0.55
N GLU A 330 -20.81 5.39 0.10
CA GLU A 330 -21.88 5.89 0.97
C GLU A 330 -22.26 4.90 2.08
N ARG A 331 -22.36 3.61 1.74
CA ARG A 331 -22.61 2.57 2.75
C ARG A 331 -21.47 2.43 3.76
N LEU A 332 -20.23 2.53 3.31
CA LEU A 332 -19.05 2.57 4.19
C LEU A 332 -19.14 3.76 5.14
N LYS A 333 -19.43 4.97 4.67
CA LYS A 333 -19.60 6.16 5.52
C LYS A 333 -20.60 5.95 6.66
N GLN A 334 -21.73 5.28 6.37
CA GLN A 334 -22.74 4.97 7.39
C GLN A 334 -22.19 4.01 8.47
N LEU A 335 -21.46 2.97 8.06
CA LEU A 335 -20.84 2.01 9.00
C LEU A 335 -19.71 2.66 9.80
N ARG A 336 -18.90 3.52 9.16
CA ARG A 336 -17.75 4.20 9.77
C ARG A 336 -18.14 5.05 10.99
N ALA A 337 -19.38 5.52 11.08
CA ALA A 337 -19.78 6.53 12.06
C ALA A 337 -19.58 6.13 13.54
N ASN A 338 -19.58 4.84 13.86
CA ASN A 338 -19.53 4.33 15.25
C ASN A 338 -18.46 3.24 15.47
N VAL A 339 -17.63 2.93 14.47
CA VAL A 339 -16.67 1.82 14.53
C VAL A 339 -15.26 2.32 14.28
N HIS A 340 -14.25 1.57 14.72
CA HIS A 340 -12.86 1.79 14.34
C HIS A 340 -12.70 1.49 12.85
N VAL A 341 -11.97 2.34 12.13
CA VAL A 341 -11.79 2.26 10.68
C VAL A 341 -10.31 2.29 10.36
N LEU A 342 -9.84 1.24 9.71
CA LEU A 342 -8.50 1.15 9.17
C LEU A 342 -8.60 1.09 7.64
N THR A 343 -7.99 2.03 6.93
CA THR A 343 -7.92 1.98 5.47
C THR A 343 -6.50 1.71 5.02
N LEU A 344 -6.33 0.76 4.11
CA LEU A 344 -5.04 0.42 3.51
C LEU A 344 -5.03 0.89 2.04
N THR A 345 -3.92 1.46 1.60
CA THR A 345 -3.74 1.83 0.18
C THR A 345 -2.30 1.67 -0.26
N ALA A 346 -2.11 1.20 -1.50
CA ALA A 346 -0.79 1.19 -2.15
C ALA A 346 -0.32 2.60 -2.52
N THR A 347 -1.23 3.43 -3.01
CA THR A 347 -0.94 4.78 -3.50
C THR A 347 -1.61 5.82 -2.61
N PRO A 348 -0.89 6.80 -2.06
CA PRO A 348 -1.53 7.94 -1.44
C PRO A 348 -2.24 8.76 -2.53
N ILE A 349 -3.57 8.71 -2.56
CA ILE A 349 -4.35 9.58 -3.46
C ILE A 349 -4.06 11.03 -3.05
N PRO A 350 -3.71 11.96 -3.96
CA PRO A 350 -3.35 13.34 -3.60
C PRO A 350 -4.40 14.01 -2.71
N ARG A 351 -5.68 13.74 -2.95
CA ARG A 351 -6.81 14.26 -2.16
C ARG A 351 -6.90 13.64 -0.75
N THR A 352 -6.59 12.35 -0.60
CA THR A 352 -6.61 11.66 0.70
C THR A 352 -5.37 12.02 1.53
N LEU A 353 -4.23 12.20 0.85
CA LEU A 353 -3.01 12.73 1.45
C LEU A 353 -3.21 14.18 1.90
N GLN A 354 -3.87 15.03 1.10
CA GLN A 354 -4.25 16.39 1.48
C GLN A 354 -5.14 16.42 2.74
N MET A 355 -6.08 15.47 2.91
CA MET A 355 -6.93 15.36 4.11
C MET A 355 -6.20 14.85 5.35
N ALA A 356 -5.24 13.94 5.17
CA ALA A 356 -4.36 13.51 6.25
C ALA A 356 -3.47 14.66 6.73
N LEU A 357 -2.95 15.47 5.80
CA LEU A 357 -2.12 16.63 6.08
C LEU A 357 -2.85 17.74 6.86
N THR A 358 -4.19 17.82 6.80
CA THR A 358 -4.97 18.78 7.60
C THR A 358 -5.32 18.28 9.01
N GLY A 359 -4.82 17.11 9.43
CA GLY A 359 -5.05 16.54 10.77
C GLY A 359 -6.46 15.98 11.01
N VAL A 360 -7.29 15.92 9.97
CA VAL A 360 -8.66 15.37 10.04
C VAL A 360 -8.65 13.84 10.05
N ARG A 361 -7.62 13.23 9.45
CA ARG A 361 -7.44 11.78 9.37
C ARG A 361 -6.03 11.42 9.79
N GLU A 362 -5.88 10.43 10.67
CA GLU A 362 -4.55 9.98 11.09
C GLU A 362 -3.89 9.17 9.95
N LEU A 363 -2.61 9.40 9.69
CA LEU A 363 -1.86 8.80 8.58
C LEU A 363 -0.59 8.13 9.10
N SER A 364 -0.40 6.87 8.72
CA SER A 364 0.86 6.15 8.87
C SER A 364 1.40 5.78 7.50
N VAL A 365 2.69 6.04 7.26
CA VAL A 365 3.37 5.77 5.99
C VAL A 365 4.41 4.70 6.21
N ILE A 366 4.35 3.65 5.40
CA ILE A 366 5.36 2.59 5.30
C ILE A 366 6.13 2.83 4.00
N ALA A 367 7.34 3.36 4.12
CA ALA A 367 8.20 3.70 2.98
C ALA A 367 9.37 2.71 2.82
N THR A 368 9.75 2.05 3.90
CA THR A 368 10.87 1.11 3.92
C THR A 368 10.41 -0.27 3.42
N PRO A 369 10.97 -0.80 2.31
CA PRO A 369 10.69 -2.16 1.88
C PRO A 369 11.25 -3.18 2.87
N PRO A 370 10.66 -4.38 2.99
CA PRO A 370 11.23 -5.48 3.77
C PRO A 370 12.62 -5.88 3.26
N VAL A 371 13.45 -6.42 4.17
CA VAL A 371 14.88 -6.69 3.93
C VAL A 371 15.14 -7.63 2.75
N ASP A 372 14.23 -8.56 2.47
CA ASP A 372 14.40 -9.59 1.43
C ASP A 372 13.89 -9.16 0.04
N ARG A 373 13.38 -7.92 -0.12
CA ARG A 373 12.89 -7.46 -1.42
C ARG A 373 14.04 -7.03 -2.31
N LEU A 374 14.34 -7.84 -3.32
CA LEU A 374 15.29 -7.50 -4.38
C LEU A 374 14.68 -6.48 -5.36
N ALA A 375 15.49 -5.55 -5.85
CA ALA A 375 15.05 -4.59 -6.87
C ALA A 375 14.81 -5.30 -8.21
N VAL A 376 13.67 -5.01 -8.85
CA VAL A 376 13.31 -5.56 -10.16
C VAL A 376 14.28 -5.04 -11.23
N ARG A 377 14.96 -5.97 -11.91
CA ARG A 377 15.83 -5.63 -13.07
C ARG A 377 14.96 -5.37 -14.29
N THR A 378 15.03 -4.16 -14.85
CA THR A 378 14.23 -3.73 -16.00
C THR A 378 15.10 -3.64 -17.25
N PHE A 379 14.65 -4.25 -18.35
CA PHE A 379 15.31 -4.20 -19.65
C PHE A 379 14.34 -3.65 -20.70
N VAL A 380 14.81 -2.75 -21.56
CA VAL A 380 14.04 -2.21 -22.69
C VAL A 380 14.73 -2.64 -23.97
N LEU A 381 14.09 -3.57 -24.70
CA LEU A 381 14.67 -4.23 -25.87
C LEU A 381 13.64 -4.28 -27.01
N PRO A 382 14.08 -4.31 -28.28
CA PRO A 382 13.22 -4.69 -29.40
C PRO A 382 12.60 -6.07 -29.20
N PHE A 383 11.49 -6.35 -29.88
CA PHE A 383 10.87 -7.68 -29.83
C PHE A 383 11.81 -8.72 -30.46
N ASP A 384 12.26 -9.68 -29.65
CA ASP A 384 13.05 -10.83 -30.07
C ASP A 384 12.42 -12.12 -29.51
N PRO A 385 11.95 -13.05 -30.37
CA PRO A 385 11.39 -14.34 -29.94
C PRO A 385 12.36 -15.16 -29.07
N VAL A 386 13.67 -15.09 -29.32
CA VAL A 386 14.66 -15.87 -28.56
C VAL A 386 14.73 -15.36 -27.13
N VAL A 387 14.79 -14.05 -26.94
CA VAL A 387 14.79 -13.40 -25.61
C VAL A 387 13.52 -13.72 -24.84
N ILE A 388 12.35 -13.67 -25.51
CA ILE A 388 11.06 -14.01 -24.89
C ILE A 388 11.05 -15.48 -24.46
N ARG A 389 11.47 -16.40 -25.34
CA ARG A 389 11.55 -17.83 -25.02
C ARG A 389 12.47 -18.07 -23.83
N GLU A 390 13.64 -17.46 -23.81
CA GLU A 390 14.61 -17.61 -22.71
C GLU A 390 14.04 -17.08 -21.39
N ALA A 391 13.42 -15.90 -21.39
CA ALA A 391 12.80 -15.32 -20.19
C ALA A 391 11.70 -16.22 -19.62
N LEU A 392 10.79 -16.70 -20.47
CA LEU A 392 9.69 -17.58 -20.07
C LEU A 392 10.18 -18.94 -19.56
N MET A 393 11.16 -19.54 -20.24
CA MET A 393 11.73 -20.82 -19.84
C MET A 393 12.52 -20.71 -18.54
N ARG A 394 13.30 -19.63 -18.36
CA ARG A 394 14.05 -19.36 -17.13
C ARG A 394 13.11 -19.26 -15.93
N GLU A 395 11.98 -18.54 -16.09
CA GLU A 395 10.96 -18.43 -15.03
C GLU A 395 10.40 -19.80 -14.65
N ARG A 396 10.02 -20.58 -15.65
CA ARG A 396 9.43 -21.89 -15.43
C ARG A 396 10.39 -22.86 -14.76
N MET A 397 11.67 -22.86 -15.16
CA MET A 397 12.70 -23.72 -14.57
C MET A 397 12.95 -23.42 -13.08
N ARG A 398 12.69 -22.17 -12.62
CA ARG A 398 12.71 -21.81 -11.19
C ARG A 398 11.38 -22.04 -10.46
N GLY A 399 10.38 -22.65 -11.10
CA GLY A 399 9.08 -22.94 -10.51
C GLY A 399 8.19 -21.71 -10.26
N GLY A 400 8.50 -20.59 -10.92
CA GLY A 400 7.71 -19.37 -10.89
C GLY A 400 6.78 -19.26 -12.09
N GLN A 401 6.10 -18.12 -12.18
CA GLN A 401 5.10 -17.80 -13.20
C GLN A 401 5.42 -16.44 -13.85
N THR A 402 4.92 -16.21 -15.06
CA THR A 402 5.17 -14.96 -15.80
C THR A 402 3.87 -14.21 -16.12
N PHE A 403 3.89 -12.89 -15.97
CA PHE A 403 2.92 -12.02 -16.62
C PHE A 403 3.38 -11.64 -18.02
N TYR A 404 2.51 -11.81 -19.02
CA TYR A 404 2.71 -11.28 -20.37
C TYR A 404 1.61 -10.26 -20.65
N VAL A 405 1.95 -8.98 -20.69
CA VAL A 405 0.99 -7.87 -20.72
C VAL A 405 0.88 -7.29 -22.12
N CYS A 406 -0.33 -7.25 -22.67
CA CYS A 406 -0.67 -6.59 -23.93
C CYS A 406 -1.40 -5.25 -23.67
N PRO A 407 -1.17 -4.21 -24.50
CA PRO A 407 -1.85 -2.93 -24.33
C PRO A 407 -3.33 -3.03 -24.74
N ARG A 408 -3.66 -3.89 -25.71
CA ARG A 408 -5.01 -4.05 -26.24
C ARG A 408 -5.43 -5.52 -26.32
N ILE A 409 -6.74 -5.74 -26.19
CA ILE A 409 -7.35 -7.07 -26.35
C ILE A 409 -7.14 -7.63 -27.76
N SER A 410 -7.15 -6.75 -28.78
CA SER A 410 -6.91 -7.12 -30.18
C SER A 410 -5.57 -7.81 -30.40
N ASP A 411 -4.56 -7.50 -29.58
CA ASP A 411 -3.20 -8.00 -29.75
C ASP A 411 -3.04 -9.40 -29.15
N MET A 412 -3.94 -9.80 -28.23
CA MET A 412 -3.82 -11.02 -27.43
C MET A 412 -3.94 -12.29 -28.28
N ASP A 413 -4.83 -12.34 -29.26
CA ASP A 413 -5.02 -13.54 -30.07
C ASP A 413 -3.79 -13.88 -30.90
N GLU A 414 -3.13 -12.85 -31.46
CA GLU A 414 -1.89 -13.01 -32.22
C GLU A 414 -0.75 -13.44 -31.30
N VAL A 415 -0.60 -12.77 -30.15
CA VAL A 415 0.41 -13.12 -29.15
C VAL A 415 0.20 -14.54 -28.63
N MET A 416 -1.03 -14.95 -28.35
CA MET A 416 -1.35 -16.30 -27.89
C MET A 416 -0.93 -17.37 -28.91
N LYS A 417 -1.18 -17.13 -30.20
CA LYS A 417 -0.73 -18.03 -31.28
C LYS A 417 0.80 -18.09 -31.34
N LYS A 418 1.47 -16.94 -31.26
CA LYS A 418 2.94 -16.87 -31.25
C LYS A 418 3.54 -17.62 -30.06
N LEU A 419 2.99 -17.43 -28.85
CA LEU A 419 3.45 -18.12 -27.65
C LEU A 419 3.29 -19.64 -27.75
N LYS A 420 2.18 -20.14 -28.29
CA LYS A 420 1.97 -21.59 -28.51
C LYS A 420 3.04 -22.23 -29.40
N VAL A 421 3.53 -21.49 -30.41
CA VAL A 421 4.60 -21.96 -31.30
C VAL A 421 5.97 -21.78 -30.65
N LEU A 422 6.19 -20.64 -30.00
CA LEU A 422 7.48 -20.24 -29.44
C LEU A 422 7.85 -21.03 -28.19
N VAL A 423 6.88 -21.41 -27.36
CA VAL A 423 7.07 -22.12 -26.08
C VAL A 423 5.96 -23.16 -25.87
N PRO A 424 5.90 -24.23 -26.69
CA PRO A 424 4.85 -25.25 -26.61
C PRO A 424 4.83 -25.99 -25.27
N GLU A 425 5.95 -25.96 -24.53
CA GLU A 425 6.08 -26.62 -23.25
C GLU A 425 5.34 -25.86 -22.13
N ILE A 426 5.05 -24.57 -22.32
CA ILE A 426 4.52 -23.64 -21.31
C ILE A 426 2.99 -23.55 -21.39
N LYS A 427 2.31 -23.69 -20.25
CA LYS A 427 0.85 -23.54 -20.17
C LYS A 427 0.48 -22.06 -20.07
N VAL A 428 -0.11 -21.53 -21.14
CA VAL A 428 -0.56 -20.14 -21.21
C VAL A 428 -2.07 -20.05 -21.03
N VAL A 429 -2.55 -19.07 -20.26
CA VAL A 429 -3.98 -18.70 -20.16
C VAL A 429 -4.16 -17.21 -20.43
N ALA A 430 -5.27 -16.83 -21.04
CA ALA A 430 -5.58 -15.44 -21.40
C ALA A 430 -6.63 -14.83 -20.45
N ALA A 431 -6.42 -13.60 -20.00
CA ALA A 431 -7.35 -12.87 -19.14
C ALA A 431 -7.49 -11.40 -19.58
N HIS A 432 -8.72 -10.91 -19.77
CA HIS A 432 -8.94 -9.52 -20.18
C HIS A 432 -10.26 -8.93 -19.66
N GLY A 433 -10.37 -7.60 -19.66
CA GLY A 433 -11.50 -6.87 -19.07
C GLY A 433 -12.88 -7.11 -19.71
N ARG A 434 -12.95 -7.68 -20.93
CA ARG A 434 -14.22 -8.08 -21.56
C ARG A 434 -14.79 -9.41 -21.06
N MET A 435 -14.03 -10.18 -20.29
CA MET A 435 -14.53 -11.43 -19.72
C MET A 435 -15.58 -11.13 -18.66
N THR A 436 -16.50 -12.07 -18.44
CA THR A 436 -17.41 -11.93 -17.31
C THR A 436 -16.61 -11.96 -16.00
N PRO A 437 -17.08 -11.30 -14.93
CA PRO A 437 -16.37 -11.31 -13.65
C PRO A 437 -16.08 -12.72 -13.12
N LYS A 438 -16.96 -13.69 -13.42
CA LYS A 438 -16.78 -15.09 -13.01
C LYS A 438 -15.66 -15.77 -13.79
N GLU A 439 -15.65 -15.66 -15.11
CA GLU A 439 -14.58 -16.26 -15.94
C GLU A 439 -13.21 -15.68 -15.60
N LEU A 440 -13.13 -14.36 -15.43
CA LEU A 440 -11.88 -13.71 -15.07
C LEU A 440 -11.36 -14.24 -13.73
N GLU A 441 -12.25 -14.33 -12.73
CA GLU A 441 -11.90 -14.88 -11.43
C GLU A 441 -11.47 -16.35 -11.47
N ASP A 442 -12.18 -17.20 -12.22
CA ASP A 442 -11.86 -18.62 -12.38
C ASP A 442 -10.44 -18.79 -12.99
N ILE A 443 -10.11 -17.97 -13.98
CA ILE A 443 -8.78 -17.95 -14.62
C ILE A 443 -7.71 -17.45 -13.66
N MET A 444 -7.94 -16.32 -13.00
CA MET A 444 -6.97 -15.76 -12.05
C MET A 444 -6.74 -16.72 -10.88
N THR A 445 -7.78 -17.40 -10.41
CA THR A 445 -7.71 -18.45 -9.38
C THR A 445 -6.88 -19.63 -9.86
N ALA A 446 -7.17 -20.15 -11.06
CA ALA A 446 -6.41 -21.26 -11.63
C ALA A 446 -4.93 -20.89 -11.85
N PHE A 447 -4.67 -19.65 -12.23
CA PHE A 447 -3.30 -19.13 -12.35
C PHE A 447 -2.63 -19.05 -10.97
N ALA A 448 -3.29 -18.50 -9.94
CA ALA A 448 -2.76 -18.47 -8.57
C ALA A 448 -2.46 -19.88 -8.01
N ASP A 449 -3.33 -20.86 -8.32
CA ASP A 449 -3.15 -22.28 -7.96
C ASP A 449 -2.05 -22.99 -8.80
N LYS A 450 -1.22 -22.25 -9.56
CA LYS A 450 -0.15 -22.75 -10.43
C LYS A 450 -0.59 -23.75 -11.51
N LYS A 451 -1.84 -23.69 -11.97
CA LYS A 451 -2.32 -24.55 -13.08
C LYS A 451 -1.77 -24.11 -14.44
N TYR A 452 -1.33 -22.86 -14.55
CA TYR A 452 -0.77 -22.23 -15.73
C TYR A 452 0.54 -21.52 -15.39
N ASP A 453 1.49 -21.52 -16.32
CA ASP A 453 2.82 -20.93 -16.14
C ASP A 453 2.83 -19.45 -16.53
N VAL A 454 2.02 -19.07 -17.53
CA VAL A 454 1.96 -17.70 -18.08
C VAL A 454 0.53 -17.19 -18.12
N LEU A 455 0.32 -16.00 -17.57
CA LEU A 455 -0.91 -15.24 -17.73
C LEU A 455 -0.70 -14.17 -18.80
N LEU A 456 -1.32 -14.38 -19.95
CA LEU A 456 -1.44 -13.38 -21.01
C LEU A 456 -2.60 -12.45 -20.67
N SER A 457 -2.33 -11.19 -20.34
CA SER A 457 -3.37 -10.26 -19.89
C SER A 457 -3.26 -8.87 -20.49
N THR A 458 -4.32 -8.08 -20.35
CA THR A 458 -4.21 -6.62 -20.49
C THR A 458 -3.74 -5.99 -19.17
N THR A 459 -3.84 -4.66 -19.04
CA THR A 459 -3.62 -3.89 -17.79
C THR A 459 -4.51 -4.29 -16.62
N ILE A 460 -5.39 -5.28 -16.76
CA ILE A 460 -6.25 -5.77 -15.66
C ILE A 460 -5.44 -6.31 -14.46
N ILE A 461 -4.18 -6.69 -14.64
CA ILE A 461 -3.31 -7.10 -13.53
C ILE A 461 -2.89 -5.92 -12.63
N GLU A 462 -3.12 -4.68 -13.07
CA GLU A 462 -2.91 -3.47 -12.27
C GLU A 462 -3.82 -3.46 -11.02
N SER A 463 -4.99 -4.11 -11.06
CA SER A 463 -6.02 -3.99 -10.02
C SER A 463 -5.87 -4.92 -8.81
N GLY A 464 -4.67 -5.00 -8.22
CA GLY A 464 -4.51 -5.60 -6.89
C GLY A 464 -4.32 -7.10 -6.88
N LEU A 465 -3.58 -7.66 -7.85
CA LEU A 465 -3.18 -9.06 -7.84
C LEU A 465 -1.73 -9.14 -7.35
N ASP A 466 -1.55 -9.52 -6.09
CA ASP A 466 -0.24 -9.84 -5.54
C ASP A 466 -0.05 -11.35 -5.60
N MET A 467 0.82 -11.80 -6.48
CA MET A 467 1.08 -13.22 -6.74
C MET A 467 2.56 -13.51 -6.47
N PRO A 468 2.92 -14.05 -5.29
CA PRO A 468 4.31 -14.26 -4.88
C PRO A 468 5.12 -15.18 -5.82
N SER A 469 4.43 -16.02 -6.59
CA SER A 469 5.03 -16.89 -7.58
C SER A 469 5.40 -16.19 -8.90
N VAL A 470 4.89 -14.99 -9.14
CA VAL A 470 5.12 -14.27 -10.40
C VAL A 470 6.34 -13.37 -10.26
N ASN A 471 7.46 -13.81 -10.84
CA ASN A 471 8.75 -13.13 -10.66
C ASN A 471 9.34 -12.58 -11.99
N THR A 472 8.60 -12.71 -13.10
CA THR A 472 8.94 -12.14 -14.41
C THR A 472 7.70 -11.47 -15.02
N MET A 473 7.91 -10.29 -15.63
CA MET A 473 6.90 -9.62 -16.46
C MET A 473 7.49 -9.29 -17.83
N ILE A 474 6.71 -9.57 -18.87
CA ILE A 474 6.98 -9.16 -20.24
C ILE A 474 5.88 -8.18 -20.65
N VAL A 475 6.26 -6.93 -20.97
CA VAL A 475 5.33 -5.92 -21.47
C VAL A 475 5.45 -5.85 -22.98
N HIS A 476 4.43 -6.32 -23.69
CA HIS A 476 4.36 -6.21 -25.14
C HIS A 476 4.00 -4.79 -25.54
N ARG A 477 4.71 -4.22 -26.51
CA ARG A 477 4.45 -2.84 -27.00
C ARG A 477 4.42 -1.83 -25.85
N ALA A 478 5.50 -1.79 -25.07
CA ALA A 478 5.68 -0.88 -23.93
C ALA A 478 5.57 0.62 -24.34
N ASP A 479 5.80 0.93 -25.63
CA ASP A 479 5.59 2.24 -26.25
C ASP A 479 4.14 2.77 -26.12
N MET A 480 3.17 1.88 -25.91
CA MET A 480 1.76 2.22 -25.81
C MET A 480 1.27 2.49 -24.39
N PHE A 481 2.15 2.43 -23.38
CA PHE A 481 1.79 2.61 -21.98
C PHE A 481 2.29 3.94 -21.43
N GLY A 482 1.52 4.55 -20.52
CA GLY A 482 2.00 5.69 -19.74
C GLY A 482 3.04 5.25 -18.70
N LEU A 483 3.98 6.14 -18.36
CA LEU A 483 5.03 5.85 -17.35
C LEU A 483 4.44 5.43 -15.99
N ALA A 484 3.34 6.07 -15.56
CA ALA A 484 2.66 5.71 -14.32
C ALA A 484 2.11 4.27 -14.36
N GLN A 485 1.55 3.85 -15.50
CA GLN A 485 1.05 2.49 -15.69
C GLN A 485 2.20 1.47 -15.68
N LEU A 486 3.30 1.77 -16.37
CA LEU A 486 4.50 0.90 -16.36
C LEU A 486 5.10 0.79 -14.95
N TYR A 487 5.12 1.88 -14.18
CA TYR A 487 5.57 1.86 -12.80
C TYR A 487 4.70 0.95 -11.92
N GLN A 488 3.37 1.04 -12.05
CA GLN A 488 2.43 0.18 -11.32
C GLN A 488 2.56 -1.29 -11.71
N LEU A 489 2.68 -1.57 -13.02
CA LEU A 489 2.92 -2.91 -13.54
C LEU A 489 4.22 -3.50 -12.99
N ARG A 490 5.31 -2.70 -12.99
CA ARG A 490 6.60 -3.11 -12.40
C ARG A 490 6.47 -3.48 -10.92
N GLY A 491 5.62 -2.80 -10.16
CA GLY A 491 5.38 -3.09 -8.75
C GLY A 491 4.66 -4.42 -8.47
N ARG A 492 4.17 -5.11 -9.52
CA ARG A 492 3.45 -6.40 -9.40
C ARG A 492 4.36 -7.63 -9.49
N VAL A 493 5.67 -7.44 -9.63
CA VAL A 493 6.70 -8.47 -9.78
C VAL A 493 7.87 -8.22 -8.84
#